data_AF-A0A3M7TIZ6-F1
#
_entry.id   AF-A0A3M7TIZ6-F1
#
_cell.length_a   1.000
_cell.length_b   1.000
_cell.length_c   1.000
_cell.angle_alpha   90.00
_cell.angle_beta   90.00
_cell.angle_gamma   90.00
#
_symmetry.space_group_name_H-M   'P 1'
#
loop_
_entity.id
_entity.type
_entity.pdbx_description
1 polymer ?
#
loop_
_entity_poly.entity_id
_entity_poly.type
_entity_poly.pdbx_seq_one_letter_code
_entity_poly.pdbx_strand_id
1 'polypeptide(L)'
;MDFFILKRAFILNYKKLFIISGTIRNDLNKPMSEFSVLLINNSQISIEEVQEVLIENNSYIAFTFKLDGVDESLLEDIIKSREGREFKII
;
A
#
# COMPACT_ATOMS: atom_id res chain seq x y z
N MET A 1 1.72 -7.30 -14.92
CA MET A 1 1.32 -6.01 -14.32
C MET A 1 0.53 -6.37 -13.09
N ASP A 2 1.07 -6.02 -11.94
CA ASP A 2 0.60 -6.51 -10.66
C ASP A 2 -0.30 -5.47 -10.02
N PHE A 3 -1.34 -5.94 -9.32
CA PHE A 3 -2.31 -5.06 -8.69
C PHE A 3 -2.33 -5.30 -7.19
N PHE A 4 -2.26 -4.24 -6.41
CA PHE A 4 -2.49 -4.25 -4.98
C PHE A 4 -3.97 -4.02 -4.69
N ILE A 5 -4.61 -4.96 -4.02
CA ILE A 5 -6.00 -4.89 -3.61
C ILE A 5 -6.05 -4.43 -2.16
N LEU A 6 -6.56 -3.23 -1.92
CA LEU A 6 -6.62 -2.61 -0.61
C LEU A 6 -7.53 -3.39 0.34
N LYS A 7 -7.01 -3.75 1.52
CA LYS A 7 -7.78 -4.22 2.66
C LYS A 7 -8.05 -3.11 3.66
N ARG A 8 -7.00 -2.40 4.10
CA ARG A 8 -7.08 -1.26 5.03
C ARG A 8 -5.99 -0.24 4.75
N ALA A 9 -6.24 1.02 5.11
CA ALA A 9 -5.26 2.09 5.10
C ALA A 9 -5.33 2.85 6.43
N PHE A 10 -4.18 3.27 6.96
CA PHE A 10 -4.13 4.08 8.18
C PHE A 10 -2.86 4.93 8.24
N ILE A 11 -2.92 5.99 9.04
CA ILE A 11 -1.80 6.89 9.30
C ILE A 11 -1.29 6.67 10.73
N LEU A 12 0.02 6.49 10.88
CA LEU A 12 0.73 6.54 12.16
C LEU A 12 1.37 7.92 12.33
N ASN A 13 0.56 8.89 12.80
CA ASN A 13 0.97 10.30 12.91
C ASN A 13 2.26 10.50 13.72
N TYR A 14 2.43 9.78 14.84
CA TYR A 14 3.60 9.93 15.72
C TYR A 14 4.93 9.53 15.06
N LYS A 15 4.89 8.70 14.01
CA LYS A 15 6.04 8.29 13.21
C LYS A 15 6.04 8.94 11.82
N LYS A 16 5.03 9.74 11.49
CA LYS A 16 4.78 10.27 10.14
C LYS A 16 4.83 9.18 9.07
N LEU A 17 4.15 8.07 9.30
CA LEU A 17 4.05 6.97 8.34
C LEU A 17 2.62 6.79 7.86
N PHE A 18 2.49 6.48 6.58
CA PHE A 18 1.26 6.02 5.97
C PHE A 18 1.41 4.54 5.62
N ILE A 19 0.42 3.72 6.00
CA ILE A 19 0.47 2.28 5.78
C ILE A 19 -0.80 1.84 5.09
N ILE A 20 -0.64 1.03 4.04
CA ILE A 20 -1.75 0.30 3.42
C ILE A 20 -1.48 -1.19 3.51
N SER A 21 -2.51 -1.96 3.83
CA SER A 21 -2.47 -3.42 3.86
C SER A 21 -3.42 -4.00 2.82
N GLY A 22 -3.07 -5.11 2.20
CA GLY A 22 -3.82 -5.66 1.08
C GLY A 22 -3.23 -6.96 0.54
N THR A 23 -3.76 -7.42 -0.59
CA THR A 23 -3.26 -8.60 -1.31
C THR A 23 -2.77 -8.21 -2.69
N ILE A 24 -1.89 -9.03 -3.28
CA ILE A 24 -1.40 -8.80 -4.65
C ILE A 24 -2.09 -9.79 -5.59
N ARG A 25 -2.70 -9.27 -6.65
CA ARG A 25 -3.27 -10.06 -7.74
C ARG A 25 -2.26 -10.15 -8.88
N ASN A 26 -1.99 -11.39 -9.31
CA ASN A 26 -1.26 -11.84 -10.50
C ASN A 26 0.19 -12.31 -10.36
N ASP A 27 0.96 -11.96 -9.31
CA ASP A 27 2.30 -12.54 -9.15
C ASP A 27 2.64 -12.86 -7.68
N LEU A 28 2.27 -14.08 -7.27
CA LEU A 28 2.56 -14.61 -5.92
C LEU A 28 4.04 -15.00 -5.73
N ASN A 29 4.84 -15.02 -6.80
CA ASN A 29 6.23 -15.47 -6.76
C ASN A 29 7.24 -14.32 -6.79
N LYS A 30 6.79 -13.07 -6.94
CA LYS A 30 7.68 -11.91 -6.89
C LYS A 30 8.19 -11.71 -5.45
N PRO A 31 9.51 -11.71 -5.22
CA PRO A 31 10.06 -11.42 -3.90
C PRO A 31 9.55 -10.07 -3.39
N MET A 32 9.23 -9.99 -2.09
CA MET A 32 8.77 -8.74 -1.47
C MET A 32 9.74 -7.56 -1.70
N SER A 33 11.04 -7.85 -1.81
CA SER A 33 12.09 -6.87 -2.09
C SER A 33 11.98 -6.19 -3.47
N GLU A 34 11.17 -6.74 -4.39
CA GLU A 34 10.99 -6.14 -5.71
C GLU A 34 9.85 -5.10 -5.74
N PHE A 35 9.07 -4.98 -4.67
CA PHE A 35 8.06 -3.92 -4.56
C PHE A 35 8.70 -2.64 -4.05
N SER A 36 8.92 -1.69 -4.96
CA SER A 36 9.58 -0.42 -4.64
C SER A 36 8.70 0.80 -4.91
N VAL A 37 7.72 0.70 -5.80
CA VAL A 37 6.85 1.82 -6.18
C VAL A 37 5.41 1.37 -6.32
N LEU A 38 4.50 2.18 -5.76
CA LEU A 38 3.08 2.05 -5.97
C LEU A 38 2.56 3.21 -6.83
N LEU A 39 1.72 2.88 -7.82
CA LEU A 39 1.03 3.86 -8.64
C LEU A 39 -0.41 4.08 -8.16
N ILE A 40 -0.70 5.31 -7.78
CA ILE A 40 -2.02 5.74 -7.33
C ILE A 40 -2.39 7.01 -8.09
N ASN A 41 -3.51 7.00 -8.82
CA ASN A 41 -3.99 8.14 -9.61
C ASN A 41 -2.90 8.80 -10.50
N ASN A 42 -2.03 8.01 -11.11
CA ASN A 42 -0.85 8.43 -11.91
C ASN A 42 0.32 9.05 -11.13
N SER A 43 0.22 9.14 -9.80
CA SER A 43 1.34 9.49 -8.94
C SER A 43 2.12 8.25 -8.52
N GLN A 44 3.44 8.34 -8.54
CA GLN A 44 4.34 7.31 -8.05
C GLN A 44 4.69 7.59 -6.59
N ILE A 45 4.61 6.57 -5.76
CA ILE A 45 4.94 6.66 -4.34
C ILE A 45 5.93 5.57 -4.01
N SER A 46 7.09 5.95 -3.46
CA SER A 46 8.12 5.02 -3.06
C SER A 46 7.70 4.24 -1.82
N ILE A 47 7.72 2.92 -1.93
CA ILE A 47 7.51 2.00 -0.82
C ILE A 47 8.81 1.96 -0.02
N GLU A 48 8.75 2.34 1.24
CA GLU A 48 9.90 2.34 2.15
C GLU A 48 10.10 0.97 2.77
N GLU A 49 9.00 0.28 3.05
CA GLU A 49 9.03 -1.03 3.69
C GLU A 49 7.87 -1.89 3.22
N VAL A 50 8.14 -3.19 3.04
CA VAL A 50 7.18 -4.23 2.71
C VAL A 50 7.21 -5.24 3.83
N GLN A 51 6.06 -5.50 4.45
CA GLN A 51 5.94 -6.48 5.54
C GLN A 51 4.72 -7.38 5.34
N GLU A 52 4.77 -8.56 5.96
CA GLU A 52 3.58 -9.40 6.14
C GLU A 52 2.85 -8.98 7.42
N VAL A 53 1.52 -8.84 7.34
CA VAL A 53 0.68 -8.48 8.48
C VAL A 53 -0.52 -9.43 8.59
N LEU A 54 -0.92 -9.73 9.82
CA LEU A 54 -2.10 -10.55 10.10
C LEU A 54 -3.28 -9.66 10.44
N ILE A 55 -4.38 -9.80 9.69
CA ILE A 55 -5.66 -9.13 9.96
C ILE A 55 -6.74 -10.21 9.99
N GLU A 56 -7.46 -10.33 11.11
CA GLU A 56 -8.55 -11.31 11.25
C GLU A 56 -8.11 -12.74 10.87
N ASN A 57 -6.92 -13.15 11.33
CA ASN A 57 -6.27 -14.45 11.04
C ASN A 57 -5.92 -14.72 9.57
N ASN A 58 -6.01 -13.71 8.70
CA ASN A 58 -5.56 -13.80 7.31
C ASN A 58 -4.27 -12.99 7.12
N SER A 59 -3.36 -13.53 6.31
CA SER A 59 -2.11 -12.86 5.96
C SER A 59 -2.33 -11.87 4.81
N TYR A 60 -1.75 -10.68 4.95
CA TYR A 60 -1.77 -9.59 3.99
C TYR A 60 -0.37 -8.98 3.86
N ILE A 61 -0.15 -8.26 2.77
CA ILE A 61 1.05 -7.45 2.56
C ILE A 61 0.75 -6.03 3.00
N ALA A 62 1.65 -5.45 3.79
CA ALA A 62 1.63 -4.05 4.16
C ALA A 62 2.75 -3.29 3.45
N PHE A 63 2.39 -2.19 2.80
CA PHE A 63 3.32 -1.21 2.26
C PHE A 63 3.34 0.02 3.17
N THR A 64 4.54 0.42 3.56
CA THR A 64 4.80 1.59 4.38
C THR A 64 5.39 2.71 3.52
N PHE A 65 4.90 3.92 3.73
CA PHE A 65 5.33 5.14 3.06
C PHE A 65 5.63 6.22 4.10
N LYS A 66 6.59 7.11 3.81
CA LYS A 66 6.77 8.34 4.57
C LYS A 66 5.61 9.29 4.26
N LEU A 67 4.91 9.75 5.29
CA LEU A 67 3.76 10.66 5.14
C LEU A 67 4.16 11.96 4.43
N ASP A 68 5.34 12.50 4.75
CA ASP A 68 5.90 13.70 4.12
C ASP A 68 6.19 13.51 2.61
N GLY A 69 6.23 12.26 2.12
CA GLY A 69 6.46 11.90 0.71
C GLY A 69 5.18 11.59 -0.07
N VAL A 70 4.00 11.72 0.54
CA VAL A 70 2.71 11.47 -0.12
C VAL A 70 1.89 12.76 -0.14
N ASP A 71 1.35 13.10 -1.31
CA ASP A 71 0.45 14.25 -1.45
C ASP A 71 -0.81 14.09 -0.58
N GLU A 72 -1.22 15.16 0.10
CA GLU A 72 -2.37 15.16 1.02
C GLU A 72 -3.67 14.75 0.34
N SER A 73 -3.90 15.19 -0.91
CA SER A 73 -5.08 14.81 -1.69
C SER A 73 -5.11 13.31 -1.97
N LEU A 74 -3.93 12.73 -2.18
CA LEU A 74 -3.77 11.32 -2.47
C LEU A 74 -3.92 10.45 -1.22
N LEU A 75 -3.42 10.93 -0.08
CA LEU A 75 -3.68 10.31 1.23
C LEU A 75 -5.18 10.28 1.53
N GLU A 76 -5.87 11.41 1.34
CA GLU A 76 -7.31 11.51 1.56
C GLU A 76 -8.09 10.55 0.67
N ASP A 77 -7.70 10.45 -0.60
CA ASP A 77 -8.29 9.51 -1.57
C ASP A 77 -8.13 8.05 -1.14
N ILE A 78 -6.95 7.64 -0.65
CA ILE A 78 -6.72 6.25 -0.24
C ILE A 78 -7.44 5.94 1.07
N ILE A 79 -7.44 6.86 2.03
CA ILE A 79 -8.12 6.64 3.31
C ILE A 79 -9.63 6.53 3.11
N LYS A 80 -10.20 7.31 2.19
CA LYS A 80 -11.61 7.21 1.81
C LYS A 80 -11.91 6.04 0.87
N SER A 81 -10.88 5.34 0.37
CA SER A 81 -11.07 4.21 -0.51
C SER A 81 -11.70 3.05 0.23
N ARG A 82 -12.61 2.37 -0.47
CA ARG A 82 -13.23 1.16 0.05
C ARG A 82 -12.26 0.00 -0.05
N GLU A 83 -12.44 -0.97 0.85
CA GLU A 83 -11.86 -2.30 0.70
C GLU A 83 -12.15 -2.85 -0.71
N GLY A 84 -11.15 -3.50 -1.31
CA GLY A 84 -11.21 -4.04 -2.66
C GLY A 84 -10.74 -3.09 -3.76
N ARG A 85 -10.41 -1.82 -3.45
CA ARG A 85 -9.83 -0.91 -4.46
C ARG A 85 -8.49 -1.43 -4.96
N GLU A 86 -8.30 -1.38 -6.28
CA GLU A 86 -7.08 -1.83 -6.94
C GLU A 86 -6.12 -0.65 -7.21
N PHE A 87 -4.85 -0.83 -6.86
CA PHE A 87 -3.76 0.06 -7.20
C PHE A 87 -2.73 -0.67 -8.06
N LYS A 88 -2.11 0.03 -9.02
CA LYS A 88 -1.10 -0.60 -9.89
C LYS A 88 0.24 -0.63 -9.17
N ILE A 89 0.95 -1.74 -9.29
CA ILE A 89 2.31 -1.92 -8.78
C ILE A 89 3.27 -1.89 -9.99
N ILE A 90 4.39 -1.17 -9.86
CA ILE A 90 5.50 -1.18 -10.83
C ILE A 90 6.70 -1.88 -10.21
#